data_AF-A0A8I1BEK7-F1
#
_entry.id   AF-A0A8I1BEK7-F1
#
_cell.length_a   1.000
_cell.length_b   1.000
_cell.length_c   1.000
_cell.angle_alpha   90.00
_cell.angle_beta   90.00
_cell.angle_gamma   90.00
#
_symmetry.space_group_name_H-M   'P 1'
#
loop_
_entity.id
_entity.type
_entity.pdbx_description
1 polymer ?
#
loop_
_entity_poly.entity_id
_entity_poly.type
_entity_poly.pdbx_seq_one_letter_code
_entity_poly.pdbx_strand_id
1 'polypeptide(L)'
;MTSNIKEQAKKSFEVRGKSYTYYDLKSLEEQGLTKISKLPYSIRVLLESVLRQEDDFVITDDHIKALAHFGKEGNEGEVPFKPSRVILQDFT
;
A
#
# COMPACT_ATOMS: atom_id res chain seq x y z
N MET A 1 -2.45 14.17 15.78
CA MET A 1 -2.96 14.46 14.42
C MET A 1 -2.72 13.21 13.61
N THR A 2 -3.74 12.36 13.44
CA THR A 2 -3.61 11.11 12.69
C THR A 2 -3.32 11.46 11.24
N SER A 3 -2.17 11.04 10.72
CA SER A 3 -1.79 11.27 9.34
C SER A 3 -2.76 10.47 8.47
N ASN A 4 -3.65 11.13 7.73
CA ASN A 4 -4.62 10.43 6.91
C ASN A 4 -4.01 10.04 5.55
N ILE A 5 -2.96 9.20 5.58
CA ILE A 5 -2.17 8.80 4.39
C ILE A 5 -3.08 8.11 3.38
N LYS A 6 -3.95 7.22 3.86
CA LYS A 6 -4.89 6.45 3.06
C LYS A 6 -5.92 7.31 2.33
N GLU A 7 -6.61 8.23 3.01
CA GLU A 7 -7.65 9.04 2.33
C GLU A 7 -7.03 10.03 1.34
N GLN A 8 -5.81 10.52 1.59
CA GLN A 8 -5.10 11.36 0.62
C GLN A 8 -4.69 10.60 -0.65
N ALA A 9 -4.47 9.30 -0.55
CA ALA A 9 -4.14 8.46 -1.70
C ALA A 9 -5.38 7.97 -2.48
N LYS A 10 -6.59 8.12 -1.93
CA LYS A 10 -7.82 7.62 -2.53
C LYS A 10 -8.21 8.46 -3.75
N LYS A 11 -8.24 7.82 -4.92
CA LYS A 11 -8.65 8.43 -6.20
C LYS A 11 -9.75 7.62 -6.85
N SER A 12 -10.49 8.25 -7.75
CA SER A 12 -11.52 7.57 -8.55
C SER A 12 -11.35 7.86 -10.03
N PHE A 13 -11.83 6.95 -10.86
CA PHE A 13 -11.94 7.13 -12.30
C PHE A 13 -13.23 6.46 -12.81
N GLU A 14 -13.77 6.99 -13.91
CA GLU A 14 -14.99 6.48 -14.51
C GLU A 14 -14.71 5.78 -15.84
N VAL A 15 -15.28 4.59 -16.02
CA VAL A 15 -15.23 3.85 -17.28
C VAL A 15 -16.61 3.31 -17.58
N ARG A 16 -17.18 3.70 -18.73
CA ARG A 16 -18.48 3.22 -19.23
C ARG A 16 -19.62 3.39 -18.19
N GLY A 17 -19.70 4.56 -17.55
CA GLY A 17 -20.74 4.84 -16.55
C GLY A 17 -20.53 4.15 -15.19
N LYS A 18 -19.38 3.49 -14.97
CA LYS A 18 -19.02 2.86 -13.70
C LYS A 18 -17.85 3.60 -13.06
N SER A 19 -18.01 4.00 -11.81
CA SER A 19 -16.96 4.60 -11.00
C SER A 19 -16.15 3.52 -10.28
N TYR A 20 -14.83 3.63 -10.36
CA TYR A 20 -13.87 2.77 -9.69
C TYR A 20 -12.98 3.59 -8.77
N THR A 21 -12.73 3.06 -7.57
CA THR A 21 -11.83 3.66 -6.59
C THR A 21 -10.51 2.89 -6.56
N TYR A 22 -9.40 3.61 -6.48
CA TYR A 22 -8.06 3.06 -6.35
C TYR A 22 -7.23 3.91 -5.39
N TYR A 23 -6.12 3.36 -4.91
CA TYR A 23 -5.17 4.06 -4.04
C TYR A 23 -3.90 4.37 -4.82
N ASP A 24 -3.63 5.65 -5.05
CA ASP A 24 -2.51 6.12 -5.86
C ASP A 24 -1.21 6.17 -5.06
N LEU A 25 -0.27 5.31 -5.41
CA LEU A 25 1.07 5.30 -4.81
C LEU A 25 1.84 6.60 -5.04
N LYS A 26 1.54 7.36 -6.11
CA LYS A 26 2.20 8.66 -6.34
C LYS A 26 1.87 9.69 -5.27
N SER A 27 0.73 9.56 -4.58
CA SER A 27 0.40 10.42 -3.45
C SER A 27 1.38 10.24 -2.29
N LEU A 28 2.06 9.09 -2.17
CA LEU A 28 3.14 8.91 -1.21
C LEU A 28 4.42 9.64 -1.61
N GLU A 29 4.68 9.82 -2.91
CA GLU A 29 5.76 10.67 -3.44
C GLU A 29 5.47 12.15 -3.13
N GLU A 30 4.23 12.60 -3.33
CA GLU A 30 3.78 13.97 -3.04
C GLU A 30 3.90 14.31 -1.54
N GLN A 31 3.67 13.32 -0.67
CA GLN A 31 3.86 13.45 0.78
C GLN A 31 5.33 13.36 1.23
N GLY A 32 6.28 13.14 0.30
CA GLY A 32 7.70 13.03 0.60
C GLY A 32 8.12 11.74 1.31
N LEU A 33 7.24 10.71 1.34
CA LEU A 33 7.50 9.46 2.05
C LEU A 33 8.50 8.57 1.31
N THR A 34 8.45 8.54 -0.02
CA THR A 34 9.35 7.71 -0.82
C THR A 34 9.39 8.16 -2.27
N LYS A 35 10.27 7.54 -3.07
CA LYS A 35 10.26 7.62 -4.52
C LYS A 35 9.83 6.26 -5.08
N ILE A 36 8.56 6.14 -5.48
CA ILE A 36 7.92 4.93 -6.02
C ILE A 36 8.73 4.35 -7.18
N SER A 37 9.31 5.20 -8.03
CA SER A 37 10.15 4.74 -9.15
C SER A 37 11.41 3.97 -8.72
N LYS A 38 11.90 4.14 -7.49
CA LYS A 38 13.05 3.41 -6.93
C LYS A 38 12.66 2.09 -6.27
N LEU A 39 11.38 1.87 -5.96
CA LEU A 39 10.94 0.62 -5.34
C LEU A 39 10.84 -0.50 -6.38
N PRO A 40 11.28 -1.73 -6.07
CA PRO A 40 11.00 -2.91 -6.91
C PRO A 40 9.49 -3.10 -7.10
N TYR A 41 9.09 -3.66 -8.25
CA TYR A 41 7.67 -3.86 -8.55
C TYR A 41 6.93 -4.71 -7.50
N SER A 42 7.58 -5.75 -6.96
CA SER A 42 7.04 -6.57 -5.88
C SER A 42 6.70 -5.73 -4.63
N ILE A 43 7.58 -4.80 -4.27
CA ILE A 43 7.39 -3.90 -3.13
C ILE A 43 6.26 -2.90 -3.39
N ARG A 44 6.10 -2.42 -4.62
CA ARG A 44 4.96 -1.56 -4.99
C ARG A 44 3.62 -2.27 -4.80
N VAL A 45 3.55 -3.57 -5.11
CA VAL A 45 2.33 -4.39 -4.90
C VAL A 45 2.03 -4.53 -3.41
N LEU A 46 3.04 -4.83 -2.59
CA LEU A 46 2.86 -4.91 -1.14
C LEU A 46 2.45 -3.55 -0.55
N LEU A 47 3.10 -2.48 -0.99
CA LEU A 47 2.82 -1.11 -0.53
C LEU A 47 1.39 -0.67 -0.87
N GLU A 48 0.89 -0.98 -2.07
CA GLU A 48 -0.52 -0.73 -2.41
C GLU A 48 -1.46 -1.52 -1.51
N SER A 49 -1.15 -2.80 -1.27
CA SER A 49 -2.00 -3.66 -0.45
C SER A 49 -2.11 -3.12 0.97
N VAL A 50 -0.98 -2.73 1.57
CA VAL A 50 -0.93 -2.15 2.92
C VAL A 50 -1.66 -0.81 2.95
N LEU A 51 -1.39 0.09 2.00
CA LEU A 51 -2.06 1.39 1.90
C LEU A 51 -3.58 1.28 1.79
N ARG A 52 -4.07 0.35 0.95
CA ARG A 52 -5.51 0.13 0.75
C ARG A 52 -6.19 -0.50 1.96
N GLN A 53 -5.48 -1.34 2.71
CA GLN A 53 -6.01 -2.15 3.81
C GLN A 53 -5.70 -1.59 5.19
N GLU A 54 -5.02 -0.45 5.27
CA GLU A 54 -4.77 0.31 6.49
C GLU A 54 -6.10 0.53 7.25
N ASP A 55 -6.09 0.17 8.53
CA ASP A 55 -7.26 0.07 9.41
C ASP A 55 -6.97 0.51 10.85
N ASP A 56 -5.85 1.20 11.09
CA ASP A 56 -5.33 1.64 12.39
C ASP A 56 -5.15 0.53 13.45
N PHE A 57 -5.33 -0.75 13.07
CA PHE A 57 -5.32 -1.87 14.02
C PHE A 57 -4.37 -2.99 13.60
N VAL A 58 -4.67 -3.70 12.51
CA VAL A 58 -3.80 -4.75 11.95
C VAL A 58 -2.76 -4.11 11.03
N ILE A 59 -3.19 -3.12 10.26
CA ILE A 59 -2.35 -2.42 9.30
C ILE A 59 -2.37 -0.95 9.66
N THR A 60 -1.23 -0.45 10.14
CA THR A 60 -1.06 0.93 10.57
C THR A 60 -0.26 1.75 9.56
N ASP A 61 -0.32 3.06 9.70
CA ASP A 61 0.54 4.02 8.98
C ASP A 61 2.03 3.69 9.05
N ASP A 62 2.49 3.09 10.15
CA ASP A 62 3.90 2.76 10.33
C ASP A 62 4.32 1.62 9.39
N HIS A 63 3.42 0.67 9.09
CA HIS A 63 3.68 -0.35 8.06
C HIS A 63 3.80 0.27 6.66
N ILE A 64 2.99 1.30 6.34
CA ILE A 64 3.09 2.04 5.07
C ILE A 64 4.45 2.73 4.99
N LYS A 65 4.84 3.44 6.05
CA LYS A 65 6.13 4.15 6.12
C LYS A 65 7.31 3.19 6.02
N ALA A 66 7.26 2.05 6.72
CA ALA A 66 8.29 1.03 6.69
C ALA A 66 8.51 0.49 5.27
N LEU A 67 7.44 0.07 4.59
CA LEU A 67 7.52 -0.38 3.19
C LEU A 67 7.97 0.72 2.23
N ALA A 68 7.51 1.95 2.43
CA ALA A 68 7.92 3.08 1.61
C ALA A 68 9.45 3.31 1.70
N HIS A 69 10.07 2.96 2.82
CA HIS A 69 11.50 3.08 3.06
C HIS A 69 12.30 1.82 2.70
N PHE A 70 11.69 0.82 2.07
CA PHE A 70 12.32 -0.46 1.76
C PHE A 70 13.70 -0.31 1.09
N GLY A 71 14.69 -1.07 1.58
CA GLY A 71 16.05 -1.06 1.06
C GLY A 71 16.94 0.08 1.56
N LYS A 72 16.45 0.93 2.48
CA LYS A 72 17.31 1.84 3.25
C LYS A 72 17.97 1.10 4.41
N GLU A 73 19.21 1.45 4.70
CA GLU A 73 19.99 0.86 5.79
C GLU A 73 19.27 1.03 7.14
N GLY A 74 19.21 -0.03 7.94
CA GLY A 74 18.49 -0.04 9.22
C GLY A 74 16.95 -0.18 9.13
N ASN A 75 16.39 -0.38 7.93
CA ASN A 75 14.97 -0.67 7.77
C ASN A 75 14.70 -2.19 7.86
N GLU A 76 14.64 -2.67 9.09
CA GLU A 76 14.21 -4.03 9.43
C GLU A 76 12.78 -3.96 9.97
N GLY A 77 11.90 -4.84 9.49
CA GLY A 77 10.51 -4.85 9.95
C GLY A 77 9.68 -5.95 9.30
N GLU A 78 8.66 -6.38 10.03
CA GLU A 78 7.62 -7.25 9.52
C GLU A 78 6.50 -6.41 8.92
N VAL A 79 5.89 -6.92 7.85
CA VAL A 79 4.81 -6.23 7.16
C VAL A 79 3.63 -7.19 6.99
N PRO A 80 2.44 -6.83 7.51
CA PRO A 80 1.26 -7.64 7.32
C PRO A 80 0.87 -7.68 5.84
N PHE A 81 0.55 -8.88 5.33
CA PHE A 81 0.10 -9.08 3.96
C PHE A 81 -1.24 -9.83 3.94
N LYS A 82 -2.32 -9.15 3.54
CA LYS A 82 -3.63 -9.79 3.31
C LYS A 82 -3.83 -9.98 1.79
N PRO A 83 -3.66 -11.20 1.25
CA PRO A 83 -3.77 -11.44 -0.20
C PRO A 83 -5.19 -11.20 -0.70
N SER A 84 -5.33 -10.83 -1.98
CA SER A 84 -6.63 -10.57 -2.59
C SER A 84 -7.47 -11.82 -2.86
N ARG A 85 -6.82 -12.99 -2.97
CA ARG A 85 -7.46 -14.28 -3.24
C ARG A 85 -6.56 -15.43 -2.78
N VAL A 86 -7.19 -16.54 -2.42
CA VAL A 86 -6.52 -17.81 -2.10
C VAL A 86 -6.98 -18.83 -3.11
N ILE A 87 -6.05 -19.64 -3.62
CA ILE A 87 -6.34 -20.79 -4.48
C ILE A 87 -6.06 -22.03 -3.64
N LEU A 88 -7.07 -22.89 -3.48
CA LEU A 88 -6.95 -24.17 -2.77
C LEU A 88 -6.72 -25.29 -3.79
N GLN A 89 -5.89 -26.25 -3.43
CA GLN A 89 -5.66 -27.47 -4.20
C GLN A 89 -6.18 -28.67 -3.41
N ASP A 90 -6.73 -29.67 -4.09
CA ASP A 90 -7.42 -30.81 -3.49
C ASP A 90 -6.60 -31.69 -2.50
N PHE A 91 -5.28 -31.47 -2.36
CA PHE A 91 -4.39 -32.25 -1.48
C PHE A 91 -3.76 -31.46 -0.32
N THR A 92 -4.36 -30.33 0.08
CA THR A 92 -3.92 -29.51 1.24
C THR A 92 -4.81 -29.69 2.45
#